data_AF-A0AA35JZT8-F1
#
_entry.id   AF-A0AA35JZT8-F1
#
_cell.length_a   1.000
_cell.length_b   1.000
_cell.length_c   1.000
_cell.angle_alpha   90.00
_cell.angle_beta   90.00
_cell.angle_gamma   90.00
#
_symmetry.space_group_name_H-M   'P 1'
#
loop_
_entity.id
_entity.type
_entity.pdbx_description
1 polymer ?
#
loop_
_entity_poly.entity_id
_entity_poly.type
_entity_poly.pdbx_seq_one_letter_code
_entity_poly.pdbx_strand_id
1 'polypeptide(L)'
;MEPEREPRRIREGYLVKKGSMFNTWKPMWVVLLEDGIEYFKKKTDNSPKGMIPLKGSTFTSPCQDFGKRMFVMKLTTAKQQDHFFQASHLEDRDVWVKDIKKAIKCIAGGQRFSRKSTRKSIKLPSTINLGELYLSMKDPDKGIREMKLEKDKKIFNHCFTGSCVVDWLLSNNSIRNRQEGQMLASALLNEGYFQPAGDISKSALEGLSETSFLDHEDAYYYFTVDSSVKGIPVMMMGSSRKNSEVQWSNRDVY
;
A
#
# COMPACT_ATOMS: atom_id res chain seq x y z
N MET A 1 -28.48 27.29 10.36
CA MET A 1 -27.31 26.46 9.98
C MET A 1 -27.79 25.51 8.89
N GLU A 2 -27.19 25.53 7.70
CA GLU A 2 -27.52 24.54 6.66
C GLU A 2 -27.14 23.14 7.14
N PRO A 3 -27.96 22.11 6.87
CA PRO A 3 -27.65 20.74 7.23
C PRO A 3 -26.37 20.27 6.51
N GLU A 4 -25.47 19.62 7.25
CA GLU A 4 -24.25 19.07 6.67
C GLU A 4 -24.61 17.99 5.64
N ARG A 5 -24.22 18.22 4.38
CA ARG A 5 -24.52 17.33 3.25
C ARG A 5 -23.31 16.51 2.84
N GLU A 6 -23.55 15.41 2.13
CA GLU A 6 -22.48 14.66 1.48
C GLU A 6 -21.77 15.53 0.41
N PRO A 7 -20.44 15.39 0.27
CA PRO A 7 -19.69 16.10 -0.75
C PRO A 7 -20.07 15.57 -2.13
N ARG A 8 -20.42 16.48 -3.05
CA ARG A 8 -20.77 16.13 -4.43
C ARG A 8 -19.54 15.78 -5.23
N ARG A 9 -19.71 14.91 -6.22
CA ARG A 9 -18.71 14.61 -7.24
C ARG A 9 -18.60 15.78 -8.20
N ILE A 10 -17.39 16.28 -8.37
CA ILE A 10 -17.05 17.36 -9.29
C ILE A 10 -16.52 16.78 -10.61
N ARG A 11 -15.62 15.79 -10.50
CA ARG A 11 -14.95 15.17 -11.66
C ARG A 11 -14.57 13.73 -11.38
N GLU A 12 -14.53 12.94 -12.42
CA GLU A 12 -13.94 11.60 -12.40
C GLU A 12 -13.15 11.33 -13.68
N GLY A 13 -12.14 10.47 -13.60
CA GLY A 13 -11.33 10.11 -14.76
C GLY A 13 -10.06 9.35 -14.39
N TYR A 14 -9.40 8.76 -15.38
CA TYR A 14 -8.12 8.11 -15.16
C TYR A 14 -7.00 9.15 -15.06
N LEU A 15 -6.16 8.99 -14.04
CA LEU A 15 -4.88 9.69 -13.91
C LEU A 15 -3.82 8.66 -13.52
N VAL A 16 -2.56 8.95 -13.84
CA VAL A 16 -1.44 8.13 -13.37
C VAL A 16 -0.96 8.70 -12.04
N LYS A 17 -1.09 7.92 -10.96
CA LYS A 17 -0.71 8.34 -9.60
C LYS A 17 0.66 7.77 -9.21
N LYS A 18 1.51 8.60 -8.60
CA LYS A 18 2.74 8.13 -7.94
C LYS A 18 2.41 7.38 -6.64
N GLY A 19 2.93 6.18 -6.51
CA GLY A 19 2.89 5.37 -5.29
C GLY A 19 3.83 5.94 -4.22
N SER A 20 3.44 5.83 -2.96
CA SER A 20 4.19 6.37 -1.83
C SER A 20 5.49 5.59 -1.56
N MET A 21 5.47 4.26 -1.78
CA MET A 21 6.52 3.37 -1.33
C MET A 21 7.59 3.07 -2.39
N PHE A 22 7.19 2.73 -3.62
CA PHE A 22 8.12 2.31 -4.69
C PHE A 22 8.37 3.38 -5.76
N ASN A 23 7.87 4.61 -5.56
CA ASN A 23 7.88 5.67 -6.58
C ASN A 23 7.30 5.26 -7.95
N THR A 24 6.53 4.17 -8.00
CA THR A 24 5.89 3.65 -9.22
C THR A 24 4.71 4.51 -9.61
N TRP A 25 4.50 4.67 -10.91
CA TRP A 25 3.39 5.44 -11.46
C TRP A 25 2.36 4.47 -12.02
N LYS A 26 1.17 4.41 -11.42
CA LYS A 26 0.12 3.46 -11.81
C LYS A 26 -1.15 4.20 -12.24
N PRO A 27 -1.82 3.76 -13.32
CA PRO A 27 -3.13 4.30 -13.67
C PRO A 27 -4.12 3.98 -12.55
N MET A 28 -4.87 5.00 -12.12
CA MET A 28 -5.89 4.92 -11.09
C MET A 28 -7.12 5.67 -11.57
N TRP A 29 -8.31 5.16 -11.20
CA TRP A 29 -9.54 5.91 -11.37
C TRP A 29 -9.62 6.95 -10.26
N VAL A 30 -9.64 8.23 -10.59
CA VAL A 30 -9.62 9.34 -9.64
C VAL A 30 -10.98 10.03 -9.65
N VAL A 31 -11.47 10.34 -8.46
CA VAL A 31 -12.75 11.03 -8.23
C VAL A 31 -12.48 12.26 -7.38
N LEU A 32 -12.70 13.45 -7.93
CA LEU A 32 -12.69 14.71 -7.21
C LEU A 32 -14.07 14.97 -6.62
N LEU A 33 -14.09 15.15 -5.30
CA LEU A 33 -15.24 15.54 -4.51
C LEU A 33 -15.03 16.96 -3.97
N GLU A 34 -16.09 17.59 -3.47
CA GLU A 34 -16.02 18.94 -2.91
C GLU A 34 -15.05 19.08 -1.71
N ASP A 35 -14.74 17.98 -1.02
CA ASP A 35 -13.91 17.98 0.19
C ASP A 35 -12.60 17.18 0.09
N GLY A 36 -12.42 16.42 -0.99
CA GLY A 36 -11.37 15.41 -1.08
C GLY A 36 -11.19 14.84 -2.47
N ILE A 37 -10.08 14.15 -2.66
CA ILE A 37 -9.83 13.30 -3.84
C ILE A 37 -9.81 11.85 -3.39
N GLU A 38 -10.65 11.02 -3.99
CA GLU A 38 -10.61 9.57 -3.84
C GLU A 38 -9.97 8.93 -5.06
N TYR A 39 -9.27 7.82 -4.87
CA TYR A 39 -8.69 7.07 -5.97
C TYR A 39 -8.89 5.57 -5.78
N PHE A 40 -9.14 4.88 -6.89
CA PHE A 40 -9.53 3.49 -6.97
C PHE A 40 -8.62 2.77 -7.97
N LYS A 41 -8.49 1.45 -7.83
CA LYS A 41 -7.73 0.66 -8.81
C LYS A 41 -8.46 0.65 -10.15
N LYS A 42 -9.79 0.53 -10.12
CA LYS A 42 -10.68 0.55 -11.29
C LYS A 42 -11.93 1.38 -11.01
N LYS A 43 -12.60 1.83 -12.08
CA LYS A 43 -13.88 2.55 -11.99
C LYS A 43 -14.99 1.75 -11.27
N THR A 44 -14.97 0.44 -11.40
CA THR A 44 -15.98 -0.49 -10.85
C THR A 44 -15.79 -0.83 -9.38
N ASP A 45 -14.73 -0.33 -8.75
CA ASP A 45 -14.43 -0.65 -7.36
C ASP A 45 -15.37 0.11 -6.42
N ASN A 46 -15.96 -0.60 -5.46
CA ASN A 46 -16.88 0.00 -4.48
C ASN A 46 -16.15 0.74 -3.35
N SER A 47 -14.87 0.45 -3.13
CA SER A 47 -14.06 1.01 -2.05
C SER A 47 -12.82 1.74 -2.58
N PRO A 48 -12.55 2.98 -2.16
CA PRO A 48 -11.34 3.69 -2.57
C PRO A 48 -10.08 3.06 -1.97
N LYS A 49 -8.99 3.03 -2.74
CA LYS A 49 -7.66 2.70 -2.23
C LYS A 49 -7.13 3.77 -1.28
N GLY A 50 -7.62 5.00 -1.39
CA GLY A 50 -7.34 6.06 -0.42
C GLY A 50 -8.11 7.34 -0.71
N MET A 51 -8.06 8.25 0.25
CA MET A 51 -8.68 9.57 0.20
C MET A 51 -7.66 10.63 0.63
N ILE A 52 -7.56 11.70 -0.15
CA ILE A 52 -6.69 12.85 0.10
C ILE A 52 -7.58 14.04 0.43
N PRO A 53 -7.56 14.57 1.67
CA PRO A 53 -8.38 15.72 2.03
C PRO A 53 -7.90 16.98 1.30
N LEU A 54 -8.84 17.83 0.88
CA LEU A 54 -8.51 19.12 0.25
C LEU A 54 -8.38 20.27 1.26
N LYS A 55 -8.97 20.12 2.45
CA LYS A 55 -8.95 21.16 3.49
C LYS A 55 -7.50 21.44 3.92
N GLY A 56 -7.07 22.69 3.72
CA GLY A 56 -5.71 23.15 4.04
C GLY A 56 -4.63 22.62 3.08
N SER A 57 -5.02 22.03 1.95
CA SER A 57 -4.09 21.52 0.94
C SER A 57 -3.68 22.63 -0.04
N THR A 58 -2.45 22.57 -0.53
CA THR A 58 -1.93 23.44 -1.59
C THR A 58 -1.74 22.64 -2.88
N PHE A 59 -1.90 23.29 -4.02
CA PHE A 59 -1.87 22.62 -5.32
C PHE A 59 -0.94 23.33 -6.30
N THR A 60 0.06 22.59 -6.79
CA THR A 60 1.13 23.07 -7.66
C THR A 60 1.03 22.40 -9.03
N SER A 61 0.99 23.23 -10.07
CA SER A 61 1.03 22.80 -11.48
C SER A 61 1.60 23.94 -12.33
N PRO A 62 2.54 23.68 -13.25
CA PRO A 62 3.18 22.38 -13.49
C PRO A 62 4.12 22.00 -12.33
N CYS A 63 4.22 20.71 -12.01
CA CYS A 63 5.24 20.18 -11.12
C CYS A 63 6.46 19.76 -11.95
N GLN A 64 7.60 20.43 -11.74
CA GLN A 64 8.82 20.23 -12.52
C GLN A 64 9.79 19.22 -11.89
N ASP A 65 9.44 18.66 -10.72
CA ASP A 65 10.24 17.71 -9.95
C ASP A 65 10.57 16.42 -10.75
N PHE A 66 9.85 16.16 -11.86
CA PHE A 66 10.02 14.98 -12.70
C PHE A 66 10.34 15.36 -14.15
N GLY A 67 11.60 15.70 -14.43
CA GLY A 67 12.04 16.20 -15.74
C GLY A 67 11.76 15.30 -16.95
N LYS A 68 11.45 14.01 -16.76
CA LYS A 68 11.06 13.07 -17.84
C LYS A 68 9.55 12.87 -17.99
N ARG A 69 8.72 13.41 -17.08
CA ARG A 69 7.26 13.23 -17.11
C ARG A 69 6.57 14.56 -17.36
N MET A 70 5.76 14.60 -18.40
CA MET A 70 4.93 15.75 -18.73
C MET A 70 3.62 15.73 -17.92
N PHE A 71 2.99 16.90 -17.79
CA PHE A 71 1.64 17.06 -17.22
C PHE A 71 1.49 16.58 -15.78
N VAL A 72 2.56 16.64 -15.00
CA VAL A 72 2.55 16.29 -13.57
C VAL A 72 1.98 17.45 -12.75
N MET A 73 1.11 17.08 -11.81
CA MET A 73 0.46 17.94 -10.84
C MET A 73 0.79 17.42 -9.44
N LYS A 74 0.99 18.35 -8.50
CA LYS A 74 1.32 18.07 -7.10
C LYS A 74 0.26 18.65 -6.18
N LEU A 75 -0.24 17.82 -5.27
CA LEU A 75 -1.12 18.22 -4.17
C LEU A 75 -0.38 17.95 -2.85
N THR A 76 -0.15 19.00 -2.07
CA THR A 76 0.46 18.89 -0.73
C THR A 76 -0.64 19.09 0.30
N THR A 77 -0.85 18.11 1.17
CA THR A 77 -1.90 18.20 2.20
C THR A 77 -1.51 19.14 3.35
N ALA A 78 -2.48 19.51 4.18
CA ALA A 78 -2.23 20.26 5.43
C ALA A 78 -1.19 19.58 6.36
N LYS A 79 -1.04 18.26 6.26
CA LYS A 79 -0.04 17.48 7.00
C LYS A 79 1.32 17.40 6.30
N GLN A 80 1.57 18.25 5.30
CA GLN A 80 2.80 18.27 4.50
C GLN A 80 3.06 16.94 3.73
N GLN A 81 2.00 16.20 3.42
CA GLN A 81 2.11 14.99 2.60
C GLN A 81 1.93 15.33 1.13
N ASP A 82 2.91 14.96 0.31
CA ASP A 82 2.91 15.19 -1.13
C ASP A 82 2.26 14.04 -1.91
N HIS A 83 1.36 14.40 -2.82
CA HIS A 83 0.73 13.49 -3.75
C HIS A 83 0.89 13.98 -5.19
N PHE A 84 1.29 13.07 -6.07
CA PHE A 84 1.56 13.39 -7.46
C PHE A 84 0.64 12.62 -8.40
N PHE A 85 0.12 13.34 -9.38
CA PHE A 85 -0.74 12.83 -10.43
C PHE A 85 -0.23 13.31 -11.78
N GLN A 86 -0.34 12.46 -12.79
CA GLN A 86 -0.01 12.79 -14.18
C GLN A 86 -1.27 12.60 -15.02
N ALA A 87 -1.60 13.63 -15.81
CA ALA A 87 -2.64 13.55 -16.82
C ALA A 87 -2.08 13.01 -18.14
N SER A 88 -2.97 12.53 -19.01
CA SER A 88 -2.63 12.07 -20.37
C SER A 88 -2.22 13.21 -21.28
N HIS A 89 -2.95 14.33 -21.23
CA HIS A 89 -2.74 15.49 -22.10
C HIS A 89 -2.79 16.80 -21.33
N LEU A 90 -2.40 17.89 -22.01
CA LEU A 90 -2.37 19.24 -21.45
C LEU A 90 -3.77 19.71 -21.04
N GLU A 91 -4.76 19.46 -21.89
CA GLU A 91 -6.16 19.84 -21.67
C GLU A 91 -6.73 19.12 -20.46
N ASP A 92 -6.49 17.80 -20.36
CA ASP A 92 -6.90 16.99 -19.20
C ASP A 92 -6.31 17.59 -17.92
N ARG A 93 -5.00 17.85 -17.91
CA ARG A 93 -4.32 18.50 -16.78
C ARG A 93 -4.99 19.80 -16.40
N ASP A 94 -5.22 20.70 -17.36
CA ASP A 94 -5.71 22.05 -17.09
C ASP A 94 -7.11 22.05 -16.51
N VAL A 95 -7.95 21.16 -16.99
CA VAL A 95 -9.29 20.99 -16.46
C VAL A 95 -9.24 20.40 -15.03
N TRP A 96 -8.41 19.39 -14.78
CA TRP A 96 -8.19 18.87 -13.41
C TRP A 96 -7.64 19.94 -12.46
N VAL A 97 -6.65 20.72 -12.89
CA VAL A 97 -6.06 21.81 -12.11
C VAL A 97 -7.11 22.85 -11.74
N LYS A 98 -7.93 23.26 -12.71
CA LYS A 98 -9.00 24.24 -12.51
C LYS A 98 -10.00 23.77 -11.46
N ASP A 99 -10.47 22.53 -11.57
CA ASP A 99 -11.50 22.01 -10.67
C ASP A 99 -10.95 21.74 -9.26
N ILE A 100 -9.74 21.21 -9.13
CA ILE A 100 -9.10 20.98 -7.82
C ILE A 100 -8.86 22.32 -7.11
N LYS A 101 -8.31 23.33 -7.80
CA LYS A 101 -8.10 24.66 -7.20
C LYS A 101 -9.43 25.30 -6.78
N LYS A 102 -10.49 25.14 -7.58
CA LYS A 102 -11.83 25.62 -7.21
C LYS A 102 -12.34 24.92 -5.96
N ALA A 103 -12.24 23.59 -5.88
CA ALA A 103 -12.67 22.83 -4.72
C ALA A 103 -11.91 23.23 -3.43
N ILE A 104 -10.58 23.38 -3.50
CA ILE A 104 -9.75 23.87 -2.38
C ILE A 104 -10.22 25.25 -1.90
N LYS A 105 -10.50 26.17 -2.82
CA LYS A 105 -11.00 27.52 -2.48
C LYS A 105 -12.38 27.45 -1.80
N CYS A 106 -13.28 26.60 -2.32
CA CYS A 106 -14.62 26.43 -1.77
C CYS A 106 -14.61 25.87 -0.34
N ILE A 107 -13.79 24.84 -0.07
CA ILE A 107 -13.68 24.28 1.29
C ILE A 107 -12.97 25.23 2.26
N ALA A 108 -12.02 26.05 1.79
CA ALA A 108 -11.39 27.10 2.59
C ALA A 108 -12.39 28.22 2.96
N GLY A 109 -13.39 28.48 2.11
CA GLY A 109 -14.47 29.43 2.35
C GLY A 109 -15.51 29.00 3.41
N GLY A 110 -15.24 27.92 4.16
CA GLY A 110 -16.08 27.51 5.30
C GLY A 110 -17.16 26.49 4.98
N GLN A 111 -17.19 25.93 3.75
CA GLN A 111 -18.09 24.81 3.45
C GLN A 111 -17.81 23.62 4.37
N ARG A 112 -18.87 23.09 4.98
CA ARG A 112 -18.83 21.92 5.85
C ARG A 112 -19.59 20.79 5.18
N PHE A 113 -18.95 19.63 5.12
CA PHE A 113 -19.50 18.42 4.57
C PHE A 113 -19.54 17.37 5.67
N SER A 114 -20.64 16.65 5.77
CA SER A 114 -20.73 15.45 6.59
C SER A 114 -20.75 14.27 5.64
N ARG A 115 -19.68 13.49 5.67
CA ARG A 115 -19.68 12.21 4.99
C ARG A 115 -20.48 11.25 5.85
N LYS A 116 -21.60 10.73 5.34
CA LYS A 116 -22.10 9.44 5.82
C LYS A 116 -20.96 8.47 5.65
N SER A 117 -20.50 7.90 6.74
CA SER A 117 -19.21 7.21 6.80
C SER A 117 -19.02 6.27 5.61
N THR A 118 -18.19 6.67 4.63
CA THR A 118 -17.61 5.75 3.64
C THR A 118 -16.61 4.80 4.28
N ARG A 119 -16.40 4.95 5.60
CA ARG A 119 -15.61 4.06 6.43
C ARG A 119 -16.54 3.16 7.25
N LYS A 120 -16.82 1.97 6.71
CA LYS A 120 -16.81 0.76 7.56
C LYS A 120 -15.39 0.37 7.98
N SER A 121 -14.37 1.14 7.60
CA SER A 121 -13.03 1.06 8.17
C SER A 121 -13.03 1.69 9.56
N ILE A 122 -13.21 0.83 10.57
CA ILE A 122 -12.82 1.06 11.96
C ILE A 122 -11.45 1.74 11.92
N LYS A 123 -11.39 2.98 12.39
CA LYS A 123 -10.12 3.70 12.51
C LYS A 123 -9.27 2.93 13.51
N LEU A 124 -8.04 2.61 13.11
CA LEU A 124 -6.99 2.26 14.05
C LEU A 124 -6.98 3.29 15.18
N PRO A 125 -6.99 2.85 16.45
CA PRO A 125 -6.88 3.77 17.57
C PRO A 125 -5.66 4.67 17.36
N SER A 126 -5.82 5.99 17.53
CA SER A 126 -4.74 6.97 17.37
C SER A 126 -3.58 6.78 18.36
N THR A 127 -3.72 5.83 19.29
CA THR A 127 -2.74 5.44 20.30
C THR A 127 -1.74 4.41 19.80
N ILE A 128 -1.96 3.73 18.68
CA ILE A 128 -1.08 2.65 18.20
C ILE A 128 0.01 3.24 17.32
N ASN A 129 1.25 3.26 17.81
CA ASN A 129 2.45 3.55 17.03
C ASN A 129 2.87 2.28 16.26
N LEU A 130 2.72 2.28 14.94
CA LEU A 130 3.04 1.13 14.09
C LEU A 130 4.52 0.73 14.16
N GLY A 131 5.43 1.69 14.38
CA GLY A 131 6.87 1.42 14.52
C GLY A 131 7.20 0.68 15.81
N GLU A 132 6.65 1.11 16.95
CA GLU A 132 6.85 0.43 18.24
C GLU A 132 6.19 -0.95 18.24
N LEU A 133 5.01 -1.07 17.64
CA LEU A 133 4.34 -2.34 17.46
C LEU A 133 5.19 -3.30 16.61
N TYR A 134 5.74 -2.82 15.50
CA TYR A 134 6.63 -3.60 14.65
C TYR A 134 7.89 -4.08 15.38
N LEU A 135 8.52 -3.21 16.18
CA LEU A 135 9.67 -3.60 17.00
C LEU A 135 9.29 -4.70 18.00
N SER A 136 8.13 -4.58 18.64
CA SER A 136 7.60 -5.60 19.56
C SER A 136 7.31 -6.92 18.84
N MET A 137 6.83 -6.87 17.60
CA MET A 137 6.60 -8.07 16.78
C MET A 137 7.90 -8.79 16.41
N LYS A 138 9.03 -8.09 16.36
CA LYS A 138 10.35 -8.65 16.05
C LYS A 138 11.13 -9.11 17.29
N ASP A 139 10.56 -8.96 18.48
CA ASP A 139 11.20 -9.41 19.71
C ASP A 139 11.43 -10.94 19.65
N PRO A 140 12.66 -11.43 19.88
CA PRO A 140 12.96 -12.85 19.75
C PRO A 140 12.18 -13.75 20.73
N ASP A 141 11.81 -13.21 21.89
CA ASP A 141 11.21 -13.96 22.99
C ASP A 141 9.69 -13.77 23.06
N LYS A 142 9.21 -12.56 22.74
CA LYS A 142 7.82 -12.13 22.89
C LYS A 142 7.13 -11.79 21.57
N GLY A 143 7.88 -11.76 20.47
CA GLY A 143 7.39 -11.39 19.15
C GLY A 143 6.71 -12.52 18.39
N ILE A 144 6.51 -12.31 17.09
CA ILE A 144 5.93 -13.31 16.20
C ILE A 144 6.99 -14.33 15.86
N ARG A 145 6.65 -15.62 16.06
CA ARG A 145 7.53 -16.72 15.73
C ARG A 145 7.65 -16.90 14.23
N GLU A 146 8.83 -16.60 13.71
CA GLU A 146 9.23 -16.94 12.35
C GLU A 146 9.42 -18.46 12.21
N MET A 147 9.00 -18.99 11.06
CA MET A 147 9.03 -20.42 10.76
C MET A 147 9.54 -20.66 9.34
N LYS A 148 9.98 -21.91 9.11
CA LYS A 148 10.34 -22.43 7.80
C LYS A 148 9.14 -23.18 7.24
N LEU A 149 8.55 -22.67 6.16
CA LEU A 149 7.42 -23.29 5.48
C LEU A 149 7.82 -23.79 4.11
N GLU A 150 7.29 -24.93 3.71
CA GLU A 150 7.44 -25.48 2.35
C GLU A 150 6.07 -25.55 1.68
N LYS A 151 5.93 -24.90 0.52
CA LYS A 151 4.71 -24.95 -0.30
C LYS A 151 5.08 -24.95 -1.77
N ASP A 152 4.48 -25.84 -2.55
CA ASP A 152 4.70 -25.97 -4.00
C ASP A 152 6.20 -26.07 -4.39
N LYS A 153 6.98 -26.85 -3.62
CA LYS A 153 8.45 -27.01 -3.77
C LYS A 153 9.26 -25.73 -3.54
N LYS A 154 8.65 -24.68 -3.00
CA LYS A 154 9.33 -23.45 -2.56
C LYS A 154 9.45 -23.48 -1.04
N ILE A 155 10.66 -23.17 -0.56
CA ILE A 155 10.96 -23.05 0.86
C ILE A 155 10.97 -21.57 1.22
N PHE A 156 10.17 -21.20 2.21
CA PHE A 156 10.09 -19.87 2.79
C PHE A 156 10.72 -19.92 4.18
N ASN A 157 11.97 -19.46 4.30
CA ASN A 157 12.62 -19.29 5.60
C ASN A 157 12.21 -17.94 6.21
N HIS A 158 12.16 -17.85 7.54
CA HIS A 158 11.87 -16.58 8.24
C HIS A 158 10.48 -15.99 7.95
N CYS A 159 9.48 -16.83 7.66
CA CYS A 159 8.12 -16.39 7.35
C CYS A 159 7.17 -16.64 8.52
N PHE A 160 6.00 -16.01 8.46
CA PHE A 160 4.90 -16.26 9.39
C PHE A 160 3.57 -16.20 8.64
N THR A 161 2.54 -16.81 9.22
CA THR A 161 1.20 -16.83 8.62
C THR A 161 0.41 -15.59 9.01
N GLY A 162 -0.62 -15.28 8.21
CA GLY A 162 -1.53 -14.17 8.47
C GLY A 162 -2.32 -14.37 9.77
N SER A 163 -2.70 -15.61 10.06
CA SER A 163 -3.37 -15.97 11.32
C SER A 163 -2.50 -15.72 12.54
N CYS A 164 -1.21 -16.09 12.49
CA CYS A 164 -0.28 -15.88 13.61
C CYS A 164 -0.10 -14.41 13.95
N VAL A 165 -0.11 -13.52 12.96
CA VAL A 165 -0.04 -12.06 13.19
C VAL A 165 -1.24 -11.60 13.99
N VAL A 166 -2.46 -12.01 13.60
CA VAL A 166 -3.69 -11.60 14.28
C VAL A 166 -3.79 -12.20 15.68
N ASP A 167 -3.37 -13.46 15.85
CA ASP A 167 -3.31 -14.13 17.15
C ASP A 167 -2.35 -13.42 18.11
N TRP A 168 -1.18 -13.03 17.62
CA TRP A 168 -0.20 -12.28 18.40
C TRP A 168 -0.75 -10.92 18.84
N LEU A 169 -1.42 -10.19 17.94
CA LEU A 169 -2.04 -8.91 18.26
C LEU A 169 -3.15 -9.05 19.32
N LEU A 170 -3.95 -10.12 19.26
CA LEU A 170 -4.94 -10.44 20.30
C LEU A 170 -4.27 -10.72 21.64
N SER A 171 -3.21 -11.55 21.65
CA SER A 171 -2.51 -11.93 22.89
C SER A 171 -1.83 -10.75 23.59
N ASN A 172 -1.41 -9.72 22.84
CA ASN A 172 -0.80 -8.50 23.39
C ASN A 172 -1.82 -7.38 23.69
N ASN A 173 -3.12 -7.69 23.71
CA ASN A 173 -4.20 -6.73 23.95
C ASN A 173 -4.15 -5.49 23.03
N SER A 174 -3.55 -5.61 21.85
CA SER A 174 -3.42 -4.52 20.88
C SER A 174 -4.72 -4.30 20.09
N ILE A 175 -5.61 -5.30 20.09
CA ILE A 175 -6.86 -5.35 19.33
C ILE A 175 -7.94 -6.09 20.14
N ARG A 176 -9.21 -5.83 19.85
CA ARG A 176 -10.36 -6.45 20.56
C ARG A 176 -10.96 -7.65 19.85
N ASN A 177 -10.72 -7.77 18.55
CA ASN A 177 -11.29 -8.80 17.69
C ASN A 177 -10.39 -9.00 16.46
N ARG A 178 -10.61 -10.11 15.75
CA ARG A 178 -9.81 -10.46 14.56
C ARG A 178 -9.94 -9.44 13.43
N GLN A 179 -11.11 -8.81 13.28
CA GLN A 179 -11.33 -7.78 12.25
C GLN A 179 -10.42 -6.57 12.48
N GLU A 180 -10.31 -6.09 13.72
CA GLU A 180 -9.34 -5.08 14.16
C GLU A 180 -7.91 -5.49 13.85
N GLY A 181 -7.56 -6.75 14.12
CA GLY A 181 -6.26 -7.32 13.77
C GLY A 181 -5.97 -7.29 12.28
N GLN A 182 -6.93 -7.68 11.45
CA GLN A 182 -6.78 -7.69 10.00
C GLN A 182 -6.59 -6.28 9.44
N MET A 183 -7.23 -5.26 10.02
CA MET A 183 -7.02 -3.86 9.64
C MET A 183 -5.66 -3.33 10.09
N LEU A 184 -5.24 -3.64 11.32
CA LEU A 184 -3.93 -3.25 11.84
C LEU A 184 -2.79 -3.91 11.05
N ALA A 185 -2.91 -5.21 10.77
CA ALA A 185 -1.98 -5.94 9.92
C ALA A 185 -1.99 -5.44 8.46
N SER A 186 -3.16 -5.04 7.93
CA SER A 186 -3.25 -4.37 6.62
C SER A 186 -2.50 -3.03 6.62
N ALA A 187 -2.58 -2.25 7.71
CA ALA A 187 -1.82 -1.01 7.84
C ALA A 187 -0.31 -1.29 7.89
N LEU A 188 0.14 -2.26 8.70
CA LEU A 188 1.55 -2.68 8.75
C LEU A 188 2.08 -3.13 7.36
N LEU A 189 1.27 -3.88 6.62
CA LEU A 189 1.59 -4.31 5.25
C LEU A 189 1.68 -3.12 4.28
N ASN A 190 0.72 -2.19 4.34
CA ASN A 190 0.67 -1.03 3.45
C ASN A 190 1.79 -0.01 3.74
N GLU A 191 2.20 0.12 5.01
CA GLU A 191 3.33 0.96 5.45
C GLU A 191 4.69 0.26 5.22
N GLY A 192 4.68 -1.02 4.84
CA GLY A 192 5.88 -1.73 4.45
C GLY A 192 6.64 -2.42 5.56
N TYR A 193 6.02 -2.62 6.72
CA TYR A 193 6.58 -3.45 7.79
C TYR A 193 6.54 -4.95 7.43
N PHE A 194 5.61 -5.35 6.56
CA PHE A 194 5.50 -6.71 6.04
C PHE A 194 5.75 -6.77 4.53
N GLN A 195 6.13 -7.96 4.04
CA GLN A 195 6.10 -8.32 2.62
C GLN A 195 5.24 -9.58 2.42
N PRO A 196 4.38 -9.64 1.39
CA PRO A 196 3.61 -10.84 1.10
C PRO A 196 4.50 -11.95 0.51
N ALA A 197 4.25 -13.18 0.97
CA ALA A 197 4.93 -14.39 0.52
C ALA A 197 3.90 -15.40 -0.03
N GLY A 198 4.28 -16.11 -1.09
CA GLY A 198 3.36 -17.00 -1.81
C GLY A 198 2.31 -16.27 -2.66
N ASP A 199 1.59 -17.03 -3.47
CA ASP A 199 0.68 -16.47 -4.49
C ASP A 199 -0.62 -15.93 -3.87
N ILE A 200 -1.07 -16.51 -2.75
CA ILE A 200 -2.28 -16.10 -2.01
C ILE A 200 -2.13 -14.67 -1.49
N SER A 201 -1.10 -14.39 -0.68
CA SER A 201 -0.86 -13.06 -0.10
C SER A 201 -0.54 -12.01 -1.16
N LYS A 202 0.19 -12.39 -2.22
CA LYS A 202 0.51 -11.48 -3.33
C LYS A 202 -0.74 -11.09 -4.11
N SER A 203 -1.58 -12.07 -4.42
CA SER A 203 -2.84 -11.86 -5.13
C SER A 203 -3.82 -11.03 -4.30
N ALA A 204 -3.83 -11.19 -2.97
CA ALA A 204 -4.63 -10.36 -2.07
C ALA A 204 -4.18 -8.88 -2.06
N LEU A 205 -2.88 -8.62 -2.01
CA LEU A 205 -2.33 -7.26 -2.10
C LEU A 205 -2.66 -6.60 -3.46
N GLU A 206 -2.62 -7.40 -4.53
CA GLU A 206 -3.00 -6.98 -5.87
C GLU A 206 -4.52 -6.96 -6.08
N GLY A 207 -5.30 -7.52 -5.16
CA GLY A 207 -6.74 -7.70 -5.27
C GLY A 207 -7.57 -6.42 -5.15
N LEU A 208 -8.87 -6.59 -5.42
CA LEU A 208 -9.91 -5.57 -5.25
C LEU A 208 -10.58 -5.62 -3.86
N SER A 209 -10.11 -6.49 -2.96
CA SER A 209 -10.66 -6.63 -1.60
C SER A 209 -10.41 -5.39 -0.74
N GLU A 210 -11.29 -5.17 0.23
CA GLU A 210 -11.18 -4.07 1.21
C GLU A 210 -9.93 -4.16 2.09
N THR A 211 -9.39 -5.37 2.30
CA THR A 211 -8.17 -5.61 3.08
C THR A 211 -7.07 -6.21 2.21
N SER A 212 -5.88 -5.57 2.21
CA SER A 212 -4.67 -6.07 1.54
C SER A 212 -4.06 -7.29 2.26
N PHE A 213 -4.34 -7.43 3.56
CA PHE A 213 -3.87 -8.52 4.41
C PHE A 213 -4.97 -9.58 4.60
N LEU A 214 -4.55 -10.85 4.63
CA LEU A 214 -5.41 -12.00 4.84
C LEU A 214 -5.10 -12.64 6.19
N ASP A 215 -6.12 -12.71 7.05
CA ASP A 215 -6.09 -13.47 8.29
C ASP A 215 -6.35 -14.96 7.98
N HIS A 216 -5.31 -15.65 7.52
CA HIS A 216 -5.42 -17.05 7.07
C HIS A 216 -4.08 -17.80 7.28
N GLU A 217 -4.15 -19.11 7.51
CA GLU A 217 -2.97 -19.96 7.70
C GLU A 217 -2.13 -20.10 6.43
N ASP A 218 -2.79 -20.20 5.27
CA ASP A 218 -2.12 -20.25 3.95
C ASP A 218 -1.62 -18.90 3.40
N ALA A 219 -1.85 -17.79 4.11
CA ALA A 219 -1.36 -16.48 3.72
C ALA A 219 -0.05 -16.21 4.44
N TYR A 220 1.06 -16.12 3.70
CA TYR A 220 2.39 -15.97 4.28
C TYR A 220 2.91 -14.55 4.14
N TYR A 221 3.74 -14.14 5.10
CA TYR A 221 4.34 -12.82 5.18
C TYR A 221 5.76 -12.89 5.75
N TYR A 222 6.57 -11.87 5.45
CA TYR A 222 7.91 -11.64 6.02
C TYR A 222 7.96 -10.29 6.70
N PHE A 223 8.80 -10.15 7.73
CA PHE A 223 9.25 -8.82 8.16
C PHE A 223 10.13 -8.19 7.09
N THR A 224 10.03 -6.87 6.90
CA THR A 224 10.99 -6.15 6.06
C THR A 224 12.33 -5.98 6.77
N VAL A 225 13.42 -6.31 6.08
CA VAL A 225 14.75 -6.02 6.60
C VAL A 225 14.96 -4.51 6.57
N ASP A 226 15.46 -3.97 7.67
CA ASP A 226 15.74 -2.55 7.85
C ASP A 226 16.59 -2.04 6.67
N SER A 227 16.16 -0.96 6.02
CA SER A 227 16.72 -0.48 4.74
C SER A 227 18.11 0.15 4.85
N SER A 228 18.83 -0.09 5.95
CA SER A 228 20.17 0.40 6.19
C SER A 228 21.28 -0.56 5.77
N VAL A 229 20.97 -1.75 5.24
CA VAL A 229 21.99 -2.62 4.63
C VAL A 229 21.67 -2.84 3.15
N LYS A 230 22.25 -1.99 2.30
CA LYS A 230 22.38 -2.25 0.88
C LYS A 230 23.16 -3.56 0.68
N GLY A 231 22.58 -4.46 -0.11
CA GLY A 231 23.33 -5.51 -0.79
C GLY A 231 23.31 -6.88 -0.11
N ILE A 232 22.24 -7.64 -0.33
CA ILE A 232 22.38 -9.09 -0.48
C ILE A 232 21.63 -9.47 -1.76
N PRO A 233 22.29 -10.07 -2.76
CA PRO A 233 21.62 -10.51 -3.96
C PRO A 233 20.60 -11.59 -3.58
N VAL A 234 19.42 -11.51 -4.18
CA VAL A 234 18.49 -12.63 -4.28
C VAL A 234 19.28 -13.78 -4.92
N MET A 235 19.76 -14.73 -4.11
CA MET A 235 20.28 -15.97 -4.66
C MET A 235 19.12 -16.66 -5.35
N MET A 236 19.15 -16.63 -6.68
CA MET A 236 18.52 -17.64 -7.49
C MET A 236 19.10 -18.99 -7.06
N MET A 237 18.33 -19.79 -6.31
CA MET A 237 18.65 -21.21 -6.19
C MET A 237 18.24 -21.92 -7.48
N GLY A 238 19.26 -22.11 -8.32
CA GLY A 238 19.59 -23.39 -8.96
C GLY A 238 18.46 -24.13 -9.66
N SER A 239 18.38 -23.96 -10.98
CA SER A 239 17.78 -24.92 -11.88
C SER A 239 18.54 -26.26 -11.77
N SER A 240 17.88 -27.32 -11.30
CA SER A 240 18.42 -28.67 -11.32
C SER A 240 18.76 -29.08 -12.76
N ARG A 241 20.06 -29.14 -13.08
CA ARG A 241 20.53 -29.92 -14.23
C ARG A 241 20.79 -31.35 -13.78
N LYS A 242 20.11 -32.27 -14.48
CA LYS A 242 20.25 -33.71 -14.35
C LYS A 242 21.70 -34.12 -14.58
N ASN A 243 22.17 -34.99 -13.70
CA ASN A 243 23.42 -35.71 -13.80
C ASN A 243 23.26 -36.80 -14.87
N SER A 244 24.13 -36.83 -15.88
CA SER A 244 24.38 -38.00 -16.72
C SER A 244 25.88 -38.08 -16.98
N GLU A 245 26.55 -38.67 -16.00
CA GLU A 245 27.56 -39.72 -16.13
C GLU A 245 28.08 -40.01 -17.57
N VAL A 246 29.33 -39.64 -17.84
CA VAL A 246 30.21 -40.39 -18.77
C VAL A 246 31.62 -40.42 -18.18
N GLN A 247 32.18 -41.62 -18.18
CA GLN A 247 33.35 -42.08 -17.46
C GLN A 247 34.70 -41.53 -17.97
N TRP A 248 35.66 -41.52 -17.04
CA TRP A 248 37.08 -41.29 -17.28
C TRP A 248 37.77 -42.54 -17.87
N SER A 249 38.70 -42.33 -18.79
CA SER A 249 39.83 -43.25 -18.96
C SER A 249 41.12 -42.45 -19.14
N ASN A 250 41.96 -42.51 -18.09
CA ASN A 250 43.38 -42.17 -18.12
C ASN A 250 44.16 -43.12 -19.04
N ARG A 251 45.29 -42.60 -19.56
CA ARG A 251 46.60 -43.23 -19.89
C ARG A 251 47.18 -42.48 -21.10
N ASP A 252 48.47 -42.21 -21.27
CA ASP A 252 49.71 -42.22 -20.48
C ASP A 252 50.68 -41.37 -21.35
N VAL A 253 51.46 -40.46 -20.77
CA VAL A 253 52.94 -40.52 -20.71
C VAL A 253 53.64 -40.93 -22.03
N TYR A 254 53.95 -39.96 -22.91
CA TYR A 254 55.29 -39.47 -23.28
C TYR A 254 55.18 -38.43 -24.41
#